data_AF-A0A5J4TFV8-F1
#
_entry.id   AF-A0A5J4TFV8-F1
#
_cell.length_a   1.000
_cell.length_b   1.000
_cell.length_c   1.000
_cell.angle_alpha   90.00
_cell.angle_beta   90.00
_cell.angle_gamma   90.00
#
_symmetry.space_group_name_H-M   'P 1'
#
loop_
_entity.id
_entity.type
_entity.pdbx_description
1 polymer ?
#
loop_
_entity_poly.entity_id
_entity_poly.type
_entity_poly.pdbx_seq_one_letter_code
_entity_poly.pdbx_strand_id
1 'polypeptide(L)'
;LYTTRHVYEVFWYDPQACYIKGGHGISIGWVFIILLIIAVALYFAIGSFIRGIIMKKKGNEVLPNFQFWIAVPGYIAYGAKLIFCPCISPRPGYDEIKDEQKV
;
A
#
# COMPACT_ATOMS: atom_id res chain seq x y z
N LEU A 1 -29.14 15.01 40.15
CA LEU A 1 -29.68 15.95 39.15
C LEU A 1 -28.74 15.90 37.94
N TYR A 2 -29.32 15.40 36.84
CA TYR A 2 -28.92 15.22 35.43
C TYR A 2 -27.55 15.74 34.93
N THR A 3 -26.70 14.81 34.46
CA THR A 3 -25.56 15.07 33.56
C THR A 3 -26.07 15.22 32.14
N THR A 4 -25.90 16.40 31.54
CA THR A 4 -26.18 16.65 30.11
C THR A 4 -25.08 16.05 29.24
N ARG A 5 -25.44 15.10 28.37
CA ARG A 5 -24.55 14.54 27.33
C ARG A 5 -24.54 15.49 26.13
N HIS A 6 -23.42 16.14 25.85
CA HIS A 6 -23.24 16.91 24.62
C HIS A 6 -23.01 15.96 23.45
N VAL A 7 -23.94 15.92 22.50
CA VAL A 7 -23.81 15.19 21.23
C VAL A 7 -23.28 16.19 20.21
N TYR A 8 -22.05 15.99 19.74
CA TYR A 8 -21.47 16.81 18.68
C TYR A 8 -21.90 16.22 17.33
N GLU A 9 -22.82 16.87 16.63
CA GLU A 9 -23.08 16.56 15.23
C GLU A 9 -22.05 17.30 14.37
N VAL A 10 -21.12 16.55 13.79
CA VAL A 10 -20.16 17.14 12.84
C VAL A 10 -20.89 17.37 11.53
N PHE A 11 -21.33 18.61 11.32
CA PHE A 11 -22.03 19.03 10.11
C PHE A 11 -20.99 19.35 9.02
N TRP A 12 -20.71 18.39 8.14
CA TRP A 12 -19.73 18.51 7.05
C TRP A 12 -20.18 19.40 5.87
N TYR A 13 -21.34 20.04 5.99
CA TYR A 13 -21.95 20.83 4.93
C TYR A 13 -21.70 22.33 5.17
N ASP A 14 -20.73 22.88 4.45
CA ASP A 14 -20.44 24.31 4.45
C ASP A 14 -20.87 24.92 3.10
N PRO A 15 -21.78 25.91 3.08
CA PRO A 15 -22.25 26.56 1.85
C PRO A 15 -21.15 27.37 1.13
N GLN A 16 -20.00 27.58 1.75
CA GLN A 16 -18.80 28.17 1.15
C GLN A 16 -17.80 27.09 0.67
N ALA A 17 -18.05 25.80 0.92
CA ALA A 17 -17.18 24.75 0.43
C ALA A 17 -17.18 24.71 -1.10
N CYS A 18 -15.99 24.79 -1.69
CA CYS A 18 -15.81 24.74 -3.13
C CYS A 18 -16.21 23.35 -3.64
N TYR A 19 -17.35 23.24 -4.33
CA TYR A 19 -17.75 21.98 -4.93
C TYR A 19 -16.76 21.63 -6.05
N ILE A 20 -16.06 20.51 -5.88
CA ILE A 20 -15.17 20.01 -6.93
C ILE A 20 -16.08 19.60 -8.10
N LYS A 21 -16.15 20.42 -9.15
CA LYS A 21 -16.65 19.97 -10.45
C LYS A 21 -15.75 18.82 -10.88
N GLY A 22 -16.27 17.60 -10.83
CA GLY A 22 -15.57 16.42 -11.31
C GLY A 22 -15.13 16.64 -12.75
N GLY A 23 -13.83 16.89 -12.94
CA GLY A 23 -13.26 16.99 -14.28
C GLY A 23 -13.35 15.63 -14.96
N HIS A 24 -13.92 15.60 -16.16
CA HIS A 24 -13.81 14.44 -17.05
C HIS A 24 -12.34 14.32 -17.48
N GLY A 25 -11.58 13.50 -16.77
CA GLY A 25 -10.17 13.23 -17.04
C GLY A 25 -9.68 12.04 -16.24
N ILE A 26 -8.61 11.40 -16.71
CA ILE A 26 -7.94 10.34 -15.96
C ILE A 26 -7.45 10.95 -14.63
N SER A 27 -7.87 10.37 -13.51
CA SER A 27 -7.33 10.77 -12.20
C SER A 27 -5.82 10.55 -12.19
N ILE A 28 -5.09 11.46 -11.55
CA ILE A 28 -3.63 11.38 -11.43
C ILE A 28 -3.17 10.02 -10.89
N GLY A 29 -3.97 9.39 -10.02
CA GLY A 29 -3.70 8.04 -9.51
C GLY A 29 -3.64 6.98 -10.61
N TRP A 30 -4.52 7.06 -11.61
CA TRP A 30 -4.50 6.15 -12.76
C TRP A 30 -3.27 6.37 -13.64
N VAL A 31 -2.79 7.61 -13.79
CA VAL A 31 -1.55 7.90 -14.51
C VAL A 31 -0.36 7.19 -13.84
N PHE A 32 -0.25 7.30 -12.51
CA PHE A 32 0.81 6.63 -11.75
C PHE A 32 0.75 5.11 -11.89
N ILE A 33 -0.44 4.51 -11.85
CA ILE A 33 -0.61 3.05 -12.02
C ILE A 33 -0.14 2.62 -13.41
N ILE A 34 -0.52 3.35 -14.46
CA ILE A 34 -0.11 3.03 -15.83
C ILE A 34 1.41 3.12 -15.98
N LEU A 35 2.04 4.19 -15.46
CA LEU A 35 3.50 4.33 -15.50
C LEU A 35 4.22 3.20 -14.77
N LEU A 36 3.70 2.78 -13.62
CA LEU A 36 4.25 1.67 -12.86
C LEU A 36 4.16 0.36 -13.68
N ILE A 37 3.01 0.08 -14.30
CA ILE A 37 2.84 -1.11 -15.15
C ILE A 37 3.84 -1.11 -16.30
N ILE A 38 4.01 0.04 -16.98
CA ILE A 38 4.96 0.16 -18.09
C ILE A 38 6.40 -0.05 -17.61
N ALA A 39 6.78 0.56 -16.48
CA ALA A 39 8.12 0.39 -15.92
C ALA A 39 8.41 -1.07 -15.54
N VAL A 40 7.43 -1.75 -14.94
CA VAL A 40 7.54 -3.17 -14.59
C VAL A 40 7.63 -4.05 -15.85
N ALA A 41 6.83 -3.78 -16.88
CA ALA A 41 6.88 -4.50 -18.15
C ALA A 41 8.26 -4.34 -18.84
N LEU A 42 8.78 -3.11 -18.90
CA LEU A 42 10.12 -2.84 -19.45
C LEU A 42 11.22 -3.54 -18.65
N TYR A 43 11.13 -3.52 -17.32
CA TYR A 43 12.07 -4.22 -16.45
C TYR A 43 12.10 -5.72 -16.73
N PHE A 44 10.93 -6.36 -16.85
CA PHE A 44 10.86 -7.78 -17.20
C PHE A 44 11.35 -8.05 -18.62
N ALA A 45 10.95 -7.25 -19.61
CA ALA A 45 11.36 -7.45 -21.00
C ALA A 45 12.88 -7.35 -21.16
N ILE A 46 13.48 -6.25 -20.71
CA ILE A 46 14.92 -6.01 -20.85
C ILE A 46 15.70 -6.98 -19.98
N GLY A 47 15.29 -7.17 -18.72
CA GLY A 47 16.02 -8.03 -17.81
C GLY A 47 15.93 -9.51 -18.16
N SER A 48 14.78 -9.98 -18.65
CA SER A 48 14.65 -11.36 -19.15
C SER A 48 15.41 -11.57 -20.46
N PHE A 49 15.43 -10.58 -21.36
CA PHE A 49 16.21 -10.63 -22.59
C PHE A 49 17.71 -10.79 -22.31
N ILE A 50 18.27 -9.93 -21.43
CA ILE A 50 19.67 -9.99 -21.03
C ILE A 50 19.99 -11.34 -20.35
N ARG A 51 19.19 -11.76 -19.38
CA ARG A 51 19.47 -13.00 -18.61
C ARG A 51 19.27 -14.26 -19.44
N GLY A 52 18.25 -14.28 -20.29
CA GLY A 52 17.92 -15.44 -21.13
C GLY A 52 18.87 -15.61 -22.31
N ILE A 53 19.20 -14.54 -23.03
CA ILE A 53 19.98 -14.63 -24.27
C ILE A 53 21.49 -14.48 -24.01
N ILE A 54 21.88 -13.47 -23.22
CA ILE A 54 23.30 -13.16 -23.01
C ILE A 54 23.88 -14.09 -21.94
N MET A 55 23.18 -14.25 -20.81
CA MET A 55 23.67 -15.07 -19.69
C MET A 55 23.24 -16.54 -19.77
N LYS A 56 22.44 -16.93 -20.77
CA LYS A 56 21.91 -18.30 -20.95
C LYS A 56 21.30 -18.90 -19.68
N LYS A 57 20.75 -18.06 -18.81
CA LYS A 57 20.02 -18.48 -17.60
C LYS A 57 18.77 -19.25 -18.04
N LYS A 58 18.38 -20.28 -17.30
CA LYS A 58 17.21 -21.13 -17.61
C LYS A 58 16.23 -21.16 -16.44
N GLY A 59 14.96 -21.36 -16.74
CA GLY A 59 13.89 -21.44 -15.74
C GLY A 59 13.71 -20.13 -14.97
N ASN A 60 13.57 -20.24 -13.65
CA ASN A 60 13.22 -19.12 -12.77
C ASN A 60 14.33 -18.06 -12.65
N GLU A 61 15.56 -18.35 -13.08
CA GLU A 61 16.67 -17.38 -13.04
C GLU A 61 16.66 -16.37 -14.20
N VAL A 62 15.84 -16.63 -15.23
CA VAL A 62 15.62 -15.69 -16.34
C VAL A 62 14.90 -14.44 -15.84
N LEU A 63 14.01 -14.62 -14.86
CA LEU A 63 13.26 -13.51 -14.29
C LEU A 63 14.19 -12.67 -13.37
N PRO A 64 14.36 -11.37 -13.65
CA PRO A 64 15.14 -10.51 -12.78
C PRO A 64 14.51 -10.44 -11.38
N ASN A 65 15.32 -10.68 -10.33
CA ASN A 65 14.88 -10.61 -8.93
C ASN A 65 13.63 -11.45 -8.61
N PHE A 66 13.54 -12.68 -9.13
CA PHE A 66 12.39 -13.58 -8.94
C PHE A 66 11.90 -13.69 -7.48
N GLN A 67 12.82 -13.79 -6.51
CA GLN A 67 12.50 -13.90 -5.07
C GLN A 67 11.70 -12.70 -4.53
N PHE A 68 11.94 -11.50 -5.07
CA PHE A 68 11.15 -10.33 -4.72
C PHE A 68 9.73 -10.45 -5.27
N TRP A 69 9.59 -10.81 -6.55
CA TRP A 69 8.30 -10.86 -7.24
C TRP A 69 7.35 -11.93 -6.69
N ILE A 70 7.86 -13.05 -6.20
CA ILE A 70 7.03 -14.06 -5.52
C ILE A 70 6.52 -13.59 -4.15
N ALA A 71 7.23 -12.68 -3.49
CA ALA A 71 6.85 -12.18 -2.16
C ALA A 71 5.81 -11.03 -2.24
N VAL A 72 5.81 -10.28 -3.34
CA VAL A 72 4.92 -9.11 -3.56
C VAL A 72 3.42 -9.44 -3.35
N PRO A 73 2.84 -10.50 -3.94
CA PRO A 73 1.43 -10.85 -3.72
C PRO A 73 1.11 -11.10 -2.24
N GLY A 74 2.04 -11.68 -1.49
CA GLY A 74 1.92 -11.87 -0.05
C GLY A 74 1.78 -10.53 0.66
N TYR A 75 2.70 -9.60 0.41
CA TYR A 75 2.67 -8.27 1.02
C TYR A 75 1.39 -7.48 0.67
N ILE A 76 0.92 -7.57 -0.58
CA ILE A 76 -0.34 -6.93 -0.99
C ILE A 76 -1.53 -7.53 -0.23
N ALA A 77 -1.59 -8.86 -0.10
CA ALA A 77 -2.66 -9.52 0.65
C ALA A 77 -2.65 -9.14 2.13
N TYR A 78 -1.47 -9.01 2.75
CA TYR A 78 -1.35 -8.49 4.12
C TYR A 78 -1.82 -7.04 4.23
N GLY A 79 -1.38 -6.16 3.33
CA GLY A 79 -1.83 -4.76 3.30
C GLY A 79 -3.34 -4.63 3.10
N ALA A 80 -3.92 -5.40 2.18
CA ALA A 80 -5.35 -5.43 1.96
C ALA A 80 -6.10 -5.91 3.21
N LYS A 81 -5.62 -6.97 3.88
CA LYS A 81 -6.21 -7.42 5.15
C LYS A 81 -6.18 -6.32 6.22
N LEU A 82 -5.08 -5.58 6.35
CA LEU A 82 -4.98 -4.45 7.29
C LEU A 82 -6.01 -3.36 7.01
N ILE A 83 -6.23 -3.04 5.73
CA ILE A 83 -7.16 -1.99 5.31
C ILE A 83 -8.62 -2.43 5.48
N PHE A 84 -8.95 -3.65 5.05
CA PHE A 84 -10.34 -4.13 5.02
C PHE A 84 -10.79 -4.80 6.32
N CYS A 85 -9.85 -5.27 7.15
CA CYS A 85 -10.14 -5.91 8.42
C CYS A 85 -9.05 -5.52 9.45
N PRO A 86 -9.19 -4.38 10.14
CA PRO A 86 -8.19 -3.86 11.08
C PRO A 86 -8.03 -4.70 12.36
N CYS A 87 -8.68 -5.87 12.43
CA CYS A 87 -8.57 -6.84 13.52
C CYS A 87 -7.20 -7.54 13.49
N ILE A 88 -6.13 -6.78 13.73
CA ILE A 88 -4.82 -7.30 14.08
C ILE A 88 -4.92 -7.73 15.54
N SER A 89 -4.86 -9.03 15.81
CA SER A 89 -4.52 -9.47 17.16
C SER A 89 -3.18 -8.83 17.54
N PRO A 90 -3.05 -8.23 18.75
CA PRO A 90 -1.78 -7.67 19.17
C PRO A 90 -0.69 -8.73 19.00
N ARG A 91 0.38 -8.38 18.28
CA ARG A 91 1.56 -9.26 18.18
C ARG A 91 2.09 -9.44 19.60
N PRO A 92 2.18 -10.67 20.14
CA PRO A 92 2.83 -10.88 21.43
C PRO A 92 4.33 -10.66 21.20
N GLY A 93 4.86 -9.50 21.58
CA GLY A 93 6.29 -9.22 21.35
C GLY A 93 6.74 -7.77 21.37
N TYR A 94 5.92 -6.83 21.85
CA TYR A 94 6.49 -5.62 22.46
C TYR A 94 6.35 -5.83 23.95
N ASP A 95 7.41 -6.35 24.56
CA ASP A 95 7.55 -6.33 26.01
C ASP A 95 7.44 -4.86 26.42
N GLU A 96 6.42 -4.56 27.22
CA GLU A 96 6.29 -3.28 27.88
C GLU A 96 7.62 -3.04 28.62
N ILE A 97 8.43 -2.13 28.11
CA ILE A 97 9.58 -1.62 28.85
C ILE A 97 8.95 -0.96 30.07
N LYS A 98 8.97 -1.68 31.20
CA LYS A 98 8.45 -1.16 32.46
C LYS A 98 9.18 0.15 32.74
N ASP A 99 8.38 1.19 32.89
CA ASP A 99 8.78 2.54 33.25
C ASP A 99 9.40 2.49 34.64
N GLU A 100 10.67 2.13 34.70
CA GLU A 100 11.48 2.19 35.90
C GLU A 100 12.90 2.49 35.44
N GLN A 101 13.27 3.77 35.46
CA GLN A 101 14.45 4.27 36.18
C GLN A 101 14.62 5.80 35.98
N LYS A 102 14.42 6.53 37.10
CA LYS A 102 15.28 7.58 37.70
C LYS A 102 15.56 8.83 36.84
N VAL A 103 15.31 10.06 37.30
CA VAL A 103 15.72 10.71 38.57
C VAL A 103 14.70 11.78 38.97
#